data_AF-A0A9E4H198-F1
#
_entry.id   AF-A0A9E4H198-F1
#
_cell.length_a   1.000
_cell.length_b   1.000
_cell.length_c   1.000
_cell.angle_alpha   90.00
_cell.angle_beta   90.00
_cell.angle_gamma   90.00
#
_symmetry.space_group_name_H-M   'P 1'
#
loop_
_entity.id
_entity.type
_entity.pdbx_description
1 polymer ?
#
loop_
_entity_poly.entity_id
_entity_poly.type
_entity_poly.pdbx_seq_one_letter_code
_entity_poly.pdbx_strand_id
1 'polypeptide(L)'
;MSSTDYERSFRVPLSDIDLNEHVNNTKYLKWLIDSFERKDWNTPWTSIEANYLAEARFAEHIVVKRQVEGSIHRMEAHSDDLNKPVFRVEIRFRK
;
A
#
# COMPACT_ATOMS: atom_id res chain seq x y z
N MET A 1 -17.87 10.95 6.18
CA MET A 1 -17.31 10.57 4.88
C MET A 1 -15.80 10.61 5.03
N SER A 2 -15.12 9.46 5.01
CA SER A 2 -13.66 9.41 5.00
C SER A 2 -13.19 9.94 3.64
N SER A 3 -12.45 11.05 3.59
CA SER A 3 -11.90 11.56 2.33
C SER A 3 -10.59 10.85 2.04
N THR A 4 -10.46 10.27 0.84
CA THR A 4 -9.17 9.79 0.32
C THR A 4 -8.23 10.99 0.18
N ASP A 5 -7.10 10.97 0.87
CA ASP A 5 -6.13 12.08 0.85
C ASP A 5 -4.96 11.82 -0.11
N TYR A 6 -4.80 10.59 -0.57
CA TYR A 6 -3.83 10.19 -1.57
C TYR A 6 -4.33 9.04 -2.44
N GLU A 7 -4.09 9.14 -3.74
CA GLU A 7 -4.32 8.06 -4.71
C GLU A 7 -3.14 8.03 -5.71
N ARG A 8 -2.58 6.85 -5.95
CA ARG A 8 -1.56 6.64 -6.99
C ARG A 8 -1.78 5.32 -7.70
N SER A 9 -1.72 5.35 -9.02
CA SER A 9 -1.68 4.17 -9.86
C SER A 9 -0.27 3.93 -10.39
N PHE A 10 0.08 2.66 -10.58
CA PHE A 10 1.30 2.26 -11.28
C PHE A 10 1.14 0.88 -11.87
N ARG A 11 2.03 0.55 -12.82
CA ARG A 11 2.13 -0.77 -13.41
C ARG A 11 3.25 -1.55 -12.73
N VAL A 12 3.00 -2.77 -12.30
CA VAL A 12 3.97 -3.60 -11.57
C VAL A 12 5.22 -3.84 -12.42
N PRO A 13 6.40 -3.34 -12.01
CA PRO A 13 7.65 -3.53 -12.74
C PRO A 13 8.24 -4.92 -12.48
N LEU A 14 9.10 -5.39 -13.38
CA LEU A 14 9.81 -6.67 -13.23
C LEU A 14 10.62 -6.75 -11.93
N SER A 15 11.16 -5.62 -11.46
CA SER A 15 11.95 -5.55 -10.22
C SER A 15 11.17 -5.86 -8.93
N ASP A 16 9.84 -5.93 -9.03
CA ASP A 16 8.96 -6.24 -7.90
C ASP A 16 8.53 -7.70 -7.87
N ILE A 17 8.90 -8.49 -8.89
CA ILE A 17 8.55 -9.91 -9.02
C ILE A 17 9.63 -10.79 -8.37
N ASP A 18 9.20 -11.76 -7.57
CA ASP A 18 10.07 -12.76 -6.96
C ASP A 18 10.23 -14.03 -7.82
N LEU A 19 10.96 -15.02 -7.29
CA LEU A 19 11.21 -16.29 -7.98
C LEU A 19 9.94 -17.13 -8.19
N ASN A 20 8.84 -16.84 -7.49
CA ASN A 20 7.55 -17.51 -7.66
C ASN A 20 6.63 -16.78 -8.65
N GLU A 21 7.16 -15.80 -9.39
CA GLU A 21 6.43 -15.02 -10.40
C GLU A 21 5.31 -14.14 -9.83
N HIS A 22 5.33 -13.88 -8.52
CA HIS A 22 4.40 -12.99 -7.83
C HIS A 22 5.13 -11.74 -7.34
N VAL A 23 4.37 -10.67 -7.08
CA VAL A 23 4.93 -9.50 -6.41
C VAL A 23 5.46 -9.91 -5.03
N ASN A 24 6.72 -9.59 -4.78
CA ASN A 24 7.36 -9.86 -3.49
C ASN A 24 6.65 -9.10 -2.36
N ASN A 25 6.40 -9.78 -1.24
CA ASN A 25 5.69 -9.23 -0.09
C ASN A 25 6.23 -7.87 0.41
N THR A 26 7.55 -7.65 0.35
CA THR A 26 8.15 -6.37 0.78
C THR A 26 7.78 -5.18 -0.11
N LYS A 27 7.40 -5.43 -1.38
CA LYS A 27 7.10 -4.37 -2.35
C LYS A 27 5.75 -3.72 -2.10
N TYR A 28 4.78 -4.48 -1.61
CA TYR A 28 3.51 -3.91 -1.15
C TYR A 28 3.72 -2.85 -0.05
N LEU A 29 4.59 -3.15 0.92
CA LEU A 29 4.94 -2.19 1.97
C LEU A 29 5.74 -1.00 1.40
N LYS A 30 6.63 -1.23 0.43
CA LYS A 30 7.36 -0.13 -0.24
C LYS A 30 6.39 0.85 -0.92
N TRP A 31 5.39 0.36 -1.66
CA TRP A 31 4.41 1.22 -2.33
C TRP A 31 3.64 2.09 -1.34
N LEU A 32 3.40 1.57 -0.14
CA LEU A 32 2.86 2.33 0.98
C LEU A 32 3.83 3.40 1.49
N ILE A 33 5.09 3.07 1.74
CA ILE A 33 6.07 4.02 2.29
C ILE A 33 6.25 5.18 1.29
N ASP A 34 6.29 4.85 0.00
CA ASP A 34 6.41 5.82 -1.10
C ASP A 34 5.16 6.74 -1.23
N SER A 35 4.06 6.48 -0.50
CA SER A 35 2.88 7.37 -0.44
C SER A 35 2.97 8.47 0.62
N PHE A 36 3.92 8.38 1.55
CA PHE A 36 4.09 9.39 2.60
C PHE A 36 5.00 10.51 2.14
N GLU A 37 4.67 11.74 2.52
CA GLU A 37 5.69 12.78 2.52
C GLU A 37 6.73 12.46 3.59
N ARG A 38 7.99 12.83 3.35
CA ARG A 38 9.08 12.53 4.28
C ARG A 38 8.85 13.09 5.69
N LYS A 39 8.15 14.23 5.81
CA LYS A 39 7.79 14.85 7.10
C LYS A 39 6.83 13.96 7.89
N ASP A 40 5.85 13.35 7.23
CA ASP A 40 4.83 12.53 7.87
C ASP A 40 5.43 11.21 8.33
N TRP A 41 6.26 10.58 7.48
CA TRP A 41 6.94 9.32 7.80
C TRP A 41 7.93 9.42 8.98
N ASN A 42 8.51 10.59 9.22
CA ASN A 42 9.39 10.82 10.38
C ASN A 42 8.63 10.86 11.71
N THR A 43 7.29 10.89 11.69
CA THR A 43 6.47 10.82 12.89
C THR A 43 6.56 9.41 13.48
N PRO A 44 6.89 9.26 14.79
CA PRO A 44 6.97 7.94 15.41
C PRO A 44 5.64 7.19 15.28
N TRP A 45 5.70 5.92 14.91
CA TRP A 45 4.54 5.03 14.89
C TRP A 45 4.63 3.97 15.98
N THR A 46 3.46 3.53 16.44
CA THR A 46 3.32 2.52 17.50
C THR A 46 3.05 1.13 16.94
N SER A 47 2.44 1.05 15.76
CA SER A 47 2.13 -0.24 15.13
C SER A 47 1.94 -0.09 13.62
N ILE A 48 2.31 -1.15 12.88
CA ILE A 48 1.99 -1.37 11.48
C ILE A 48 1.38 -2.77 11.39
N GLU A 49 0.17 -2.87 10.86
CA GLU A 49 -0.50 -4.14 10.59
C GLU A 49 -0.75 -4.27 9.10
N ALA A 50 -0.22 -5.34 8.49
CA ALA A 50 -0.28 -5.58 7.05
C ALA A 50 -1.01 -6.89 6.74
N ASN A 51 -1.93 -6.85 5.78
CA ASN A 51 -2.76 -7.96 5.36
C ASN A 51 -2.59 -8.20 3.85
N TYR A 52 -2.14 -9.41 3.49
CA TYR A 52 -2.00 -9.86 2.10
C TYR A 52 -3.27 -10.60 1.69
N LEU A 53 -4.01 -10.06 0.73
CA LEU A 53 -5.35 -10.53 0.36
C LEU A 53 -5.37 -11.32 -0.95
N ALA A 54 -4.47 -10.98 -1.87
CA ALA A 54 -4.28 -11.68 -3.13
C ALA A 54 -2.89 -11.41 -3.73
N GLU A 55 -2.43 -12.33 -4.56
CA GLU A 55 -1.18 -12.21 -5.29
C GLU A 55 -1.38 -11.35 -6.55
N ALA A 56 -0.59 -10.29 -6.69
CA ALA A 56 -0.47 -9.50 -7.92
C ALA A 56 0.71 -10.01 -8.77
N ARG A 57 0.61 -9.81 -10.09
CA ARG A 57 1.60 -10.27 -11.07
C ARG A 57 2.25 -9.14 -11.84
N PHE A 58 3.27 -9.51 -12.62
CA PHE A 58 3.94 -8.62 -13.54
C PHE A 58 2.93 -7.91 -14.45
N ALA A 59 3.18 -6.63 -14.71
CA ALA A 59 2.41 -5.78 -15.62
C ALA A 59 0.96 -5.47 -15.22
N GLU A 60 0.44 -5.97 -14.09
CA GLU A 60 -0.84 -5.54 -13.52
C GLU A 60 -0.81 -4.07 -13.11
N HIS A 61 -1.98 -3.43 -13.14
CA HIS A 61 -2.21 -2.06 -12.67
C HIS A 61 -2.71 -2.08 -11.24
N ILE A 62 -1.92 -1.47 -10.37
CA ILE A 62 -2.23 -1.35 -8.94
C ILE A 62 -2.56 0.10 -8.64
N VAL A 63 -3.70 0.30 -7.97
CA VAL A 63 -4.13 1.59 -7.41
C VAL A 63 -4.00 1.54 -5.91
N VAL A 64 -3.17 2.42 -5.35
CA VAL A 64 -2.99 2.58 -3.91
C VAL A 64 -3.76 3.80 -3.45
N LYS A 65 -4.62 3.61 -2.45
CA LYS A 65 -5.40 4.68 -1.82
C LYS A 65 -5.04 4.79 -0.36
N ARG A 66 -4.98 6.02 0.16
CA ARG A 66 -4.81 6.31 1.57
C ARG A 66 -6.02 7.05 2.12
N GLN A 67 -6.33 6.74 3.38
CA GLN A 67 -7.30 7.46 4.19
C GLN A 67 -6.68 7.74 5.55
N VAL A 68 -6.82 8.98 6.01
CA VAL A 68 -6.28 9.44 7.30
C VAL A 68 -7.41 9.78 8.24
N GLU A 69 -7.36 9.20 9.44
CA GLU A 69 -8.33 9.42 10.51
C GLU A 69 -7.59 9.65 11.84
N GLY A 70 -7.35 10.91 12.18
CA GLY A 70 -6.56 11.27 13.36
C GLY A 70 -5.13 10.75 13.27
N SER A 71 -4.75 9.83 14.16
CA SER A 71 -3.43 9.19 14.17
C SER A 71 -3.39 7.84 13.45
N ILE A 72 -4.48 7.46 12.77
CA ILE A 72 -4.59 6.18 12.06
C ILE A 72 -4.56 6.46 10.55
N HIS A 73 -3.63 5.82 9.85
CA HIS A 73 -3.52 5.88 8.40
C HIS A 73 -3.83 4.50 7.84
N ARG A 74 -4.88 4.40 7.03
CA ARG A 74 -5.27 3.16 6.34
C ARG A 74 -4.94 3.27 4.88
N MET A 75 -4.34 2.22 4.34
CA MET A 75 -4.08 2.11 2.91
C MET A 75 -4.56 0.78 2.36
N GLU A 76 -5.03 0.85 1.12
CA GLU A 76 -5.47 -0.30 0.34
C GLU A 76 -4.82 -0.23 -1.04
N ALA A 77 -4.23 -1.34 -1.46
CA ALA A 77 -3.81 -1.56 -2.84
C ALA A 77 -4.87 -2.42 -3.54
N HIS A 78 -5.41 -1.91 -4.63
CA HIS A 78 -6.40 -2.55 -5.48
C HIS A 78 -5.76 -2.94 -6.82
N SER A 79 -5.97 -4.16 -7.29
CA SER A 79 -5.62 -4.55 -8.66
C SER A 79 -6.81 -4.27 -9.56
N ASP A 80 -6.63 -3.40 -10.54
CA ASP A 80 -7.68 -3.09 -11.53
C ASP A 80 -7.91 -4.26 -12.48
N ASP A 81 -6.85 -5.01 -12.79
CA ASP A 81 -6.92 -6.22 -13.62
C ASP A 81 -7.72 -7.35 -12.94
N LEU A 82 -7.55 -7.53 -11.62
CA LEU A 82 -8.28 -8.55 -10.85
C LEU A 82 -9.60 -8.03 -10.25
N ASN A 83 -9.85 -6.73 -10.33
CA ASN A 83 -10.97 -6.02 -9.72
C ASN A 83 -11.19 -6.39 -8.23
N LYS A 84 -10.10 -6.44 -7.46
CA LYS A 84 -10.13 -6.79 -6.03
C LYS A 84 -8.96 -6.16 -5.26
N PRO A 85 -9.10 -5.98 -3.93
CA PRO A 85 -7.98 -5.58 -3.09
C PRO A 85 -6.95 -6.70 -3.00
N VAL A 86 -5.67 -6.35 -3.12
CA VAL A 86 -4.53 -7.27 -3.02
C VAL A 86 -3.76 -7.12 -1.71
N PHE A 87 -3.77 -5.92 -1.13
CA PHE A 87 -3.05 -5.62 0.09
C PHE A 87 -3.74 -4.52 0.89
N ARG A 88 -3.74 -4.65 2.21
CA ARG A 88 -4.23 -3.64 3.15
C ARG A 88 -3.27 -3.45 4.29
N VAL A 89 -3.27 -2.25 4.85
CA VAL A 89 -2.36 -1.90 5.91
C VAL A 89 -2.88 -0.74 6.72
N GLU A 90 -2.74 -0.86 8.04
CA GLU A 90 -3.06 0.18 9.00
C GLU A 90 -1.77 0.57 9.75
N ILE A 91 -1.48 1.86 9.78
CA ILE A 91 -0.40 2.43 10.59
C ILE A 91 -1.02 3.28 11.67
N ARG A 92 -0.59 3.09 12.92
CA ARG A 92 -0.94 3.96 14.04
C ARG A 92 0.26 4.80 14.42
N PHE A 93 0.12 6.10 14.27
CA PHE A 93 1.11 7.09 14.68
C PHE A 93 0.95 7.44 16.16
N ARG A 94 2.07 7.77 16.80
CA ARG A 94 2.08 8.30 18.16
C ARG A 94 1.59 9.75 18.08
N LYS A 95 0.61 10.09 18.92
CA LYS A 95 0.14 11.47 19.11
C LYS A 95 1.21 12.35 19.72
#